data_AF-A0A497B4P0-F1
#
_entry.id   AF-A0A497B4P0-F1
#
_cell.length_a   1.000
_cell.length_b   1.000
_cell.length_c   1.000
_cell.angle_alpha   90.00
_cell.angle_beta   90.00
_cell.angle_gamma   90.00
#
_symmetry.space_group_name_H-M   'P 1'
#
loop_
_entity.id
_entity.type
_entity.pdbx_description
1 polymer ?
#
loop_
_entity_poly.entity_id
_entity_poly.type
_entity_poly.pdbx_seq_one_letter_code
_entity_poly.pdbx_strand_id
1 'polypeptide(L)'
;IEIDADIVALAAAAIPSAGSKQVSQLFKVPLGPDGFFQEAHVKLRPVEFAADGVYLCGIAHYPKFISEAIEQAYGAAGRVLTLLSHDTVIASGSVCEVDEDKCISCGACITACAYDAIEFRETPRGKKAVVNPVLCKGDGLCNAKCPTGAIFLKHFTDEGILSQIDAAAFKISSISED
;
A
#
# COMPACT_ATOMS: atom_id res chain seq x y z
N ILE A 1 -14.52 -42.10 30.00
CA ILE A 1 -14.22 -41.40 31.27
C ILE A 1 -15.21 -40.25 31.37
N GLU A 2 -15.95 -40.21 32.46
CA GLU A 2 -16.88 -39.14 32.82
C GLU A 2 -16.33 -38.53 34.12
N ILE A 3 -16.22 -37.21 34.18
CA ILE A 3 -15.59 -36.49 35.29
C ILE A 3 -16.64 -35.57 35.89
N ASP A 4 -16.95 -35.77 37.17
CA ASP A 4 -17.79 -34.87 37.96
C ASP A 4 -16.94 -33.68 38.42
N ALA A 5 -17.37 -32.46 38.13
CA ALA A 5 -16.58 -31.25 38.38
C ALA A 5 -17.46 -30.09 38.85
N ASP A 6 -17.07 -29.45 39.94
CA ASP A 6 -17.78 -28.29 40.50
C ASP A 6 -17.58 -27.01 39.66
N ILE A 7 -16.44 -26.90 38.96
CA ILE A 7 -16.08 -25.73 38.14
C ILE A 7 -15.42 -26.20 36.85
N VAL A 8 -15.85 -25.62 35.73
CA VAL A 8 -15.23 -25.77 34.42
C VAL A 8 -14.70 -24.41 33.96
N ALA A 9 -13.38 -24.29 33.85
CA ALA A 9 -12.74 -23.10 33.31
C ALA A 9 -12.43 -23.30 31.82
N LEU A 10 -13.00 -22.45 30.95
CA LEU A 10 -12.75 -22.46 29.52
C LEU A 10 -11.52 -21.60 29.19
N ALA A 11 -10.48 -22.23 28.66
CA ALA A 11 -9.34 -21.54 28.06
C ALA A 11 -9.74 -21.01 26.67
N ALA A 12 -10.47 -19.90 26.63
CA ALA A 12 -10.93 -19.30 25.39
C ALA A 12 -9.76 -18.83 24.51
N ALA A 13 -9.90 -19.01 23.20
CA ALA A 13 -8.93 -18.52 22.23
C ALA A 13 -8.98 -16.98 22.14
N ALA A 14 -7.82 -16.37 21.89
CA ALA A 14 -7.76 -14.96 21.52
C ALA A 14 -8.24 -14.79 20.07
N ILE A 15 -9.15 -13.83 19.87
CA ILE A 15 -9.67 -13.45 18.56
C ILE A 15 -9.32 -11.98 18.27
N PRO A 16 -9.31 -11.57 16.99
CA PRO A 16 -9.08 -10.17 16.64
C PRO A 16 -10.11 -9.23 17.29
N SER A 17 -9.69 -7.98 17.53
CA SER A 17 -10.59 -6.94 18.01
C SER A 17 -11.73 -6.69 17.02
N ALA A 18 -12.93 -6.40 17.53
CA ALA A 18 -14.07 -5.99 16.70
C ALA A 18 -13.77 -4.73 15.87
N GLY A 19 -12.81 -3.90 16.31
CA GLY A 19 -12.36 -2.70 15.60
C GLY A 19 -11.31 -2.94 14.51
N SER A 20 -10.76 -4.15 14.37
CA SER A 20 -9.63 -4.42 13.46
C SER A 20 -9.93 -4.03 12.01
N LYS A 21 -11.16 -4.28 11.53
CA LYS A 21 -11.58 -3.93 10.16
C LYS A 21 -11.61 -2.42 9.92
N GLN A 22 -12.09 -1.65 10.90
CA GLN A 22 -12.14 -0.19 10.79
C GLN A 22 -10.73 0.40 10.75
N VAL A 23 -9.83 -0.08 11.61
CA VAL A 23 -8.43 0.35 11.66
C VAL A 23 -7.70 -0.05 10.36
N SER A 24 -7.92 -1.27 9.86
CA SER A 24 -7.40 -1.72 8.56
C SER A 24 -7.77 -0.78 7.42
N GLN A 25 -9.03 -0.35 7.36
CA GLN A 25 -9.50 0.59 6.33
C GLN A 25 -8.90 1.99 6.49
N LEU A 26 -8.81 2.49 7.73
CA LEU A 26 -8.28 3.82 8.02
C LEU A 26 -6.80 3.94 7.62
N PHE A 27 -5.98 2.95 7.97
CA PHE A 27 -4.55 2.95 7.69
C PHE A 27 -4.19 2.24 6.38
N LYS A 28 -5.17 1.67 5.67
CA LYS A 28 -4.99 0.89 4.43
C LYS A 28 -3.98 -0.25 4.62
N VAL A 29 -4.06 -0.97 5.75
CA VAL A 29 -3.18 -2.09 6.10
C VAL A 29 -3.92 -3.43 6.04
N PRO A 30 -3.27 -4.51 5.57
CA PRO A 30 -3.93 -5.79 5.35
C PRO A 30 -4.26 -6.52 6.66
N LEU A 31 -5.34 -7.31 6.61
CA LEU A 31 -5.63 -8.35 7.59
C LEU A 31 -5.30 -9.71 6.98
N GLY A 32 -4.76 -10.61 7.80
CA GLY A 32 -4.53 -12.00 7.46
C GLY A 32 -5.84 -12.81 7.40
N PRO A 33 -5.76 -14.08 6.98
CA PRO A 33 -6.92 -14.97 6.90
C PRO A 33 -7.55 -15.28 8.27
N ASP A 34 -6.79 -15.09 9.35
CA ASP A 34 -7.22 -15.23 10.74
C ASP A 34 -7.85 -13.94 11.32
N GLY A 35 -7.89 -12.86 10.54
CA GLY A 35 -8.47 -11.57 10.89
C GLY A 35 -7.56 -10.68 11.75
N PHE A 36 -6.35 -11.11 12.08
CA PHE A 36 -5.33 -10.25 12.68
C PHE A 36 -4.61 -9.43 11.60
N PHE A 37 -3.82 -8.43 12.00
CA PHE A 37 -3.06 -7.62 11.04
C PHE A 37 -1.92 -8.40 10.42
N GLN A 38 -1.75 -8.31 9.11
CA GLN A 38 -0.69 -9.00 8.39
C GLN A 38 0.55 -8.11 8.24
N GLU A 39 1.70 -8.61 8.67
CA GLU A 39 2.99 -7.96 8.50
C GLU A 39 3.47 -7.95 7.04
N ALA A 40 4.43 -7.08 6.72
CA ALA A 40 4.99 -6.96 5.38
C ALA A 40 5.74 -8.23 4.94
N HIS A 41 6.53 -8.81 5.84
CA HIS A 41 7.22 -10.07 5.59
C HIS A 41 7.68 -10.73 6.90
N VAL A 42 7.25 -11.98 7.12
CA VAL A 42 7.51 -12.82 8.32
C VAL A 42 8.91 -12.73 8.93
N LYS A 43 9.95 -12.65 8.09
CA LYS A 43 11.37 -12.61 8.54
C LYS A 43 12.04 -11.23 8.45
N LEU A 44 11.90 -10.55 7.31
CA LEU A 44 12.66 -9.32 7.03
C LEU A 44 12.01 -8.07 7.61
N ARG A 45 10.67 -8.06 7.73
CA ARG A 45 9.89 -6.89 8.15
C ARG A 45 8.71 -7.33 9.04
N PRO A 46 8.98 -8.00 10.19
CA PRO A 46 7.93 -8.61 11.02
C PRO A 46 7.09 -7.63 11.84
N VAL A 47 7.50 -6.36 11.91
CA VAL A 47 6.87 -5.29 12.71
C VAL A 47 6.43 -4.10 11.86
N GLU A 48 6.40 -4.29 10.54
CA GLU A 48 6.04 -3.27 9.57
C GLU A 48 4.87 -3.75 8.73
N PHE A 49 4.11 -2.81 8.19
CA PHE A 49 3.21 -3.06 7.09
C PHE A 49 3.90 -2.78 5.75
N ALA A 50 3.29 -3.25 4.65
CA ALA A 50 3.71 -2.86 3.31
C ALA A 50 3.52 -1.34 3.07
N ALA A 51 2.59 -0.72 3.80
CA ALA A 51 2.43 0.72 3.86
C ALA A 51 3.55 1.35 4.71
N ASP A 52 4.40 2.15 4.07
CA ASP A 52 5.49 2.85 4.75
C ASP A 52 4.96 3.81 5.82
N GLY A 53 5.68 3.86 6.95
CA GLY A 53 5.32 4.70 8.11
C GLY A 53 4.24 4.10 9.02
N VAL A 54 3.67 2.93 8.70
CA VAL A 54 2.75 2.20 9.58
C VAL A 54 3.43 0.94 10.10
N TYR A 55 3.40 0.76 11.42
CA TYR A 55 4.09 -0.32 12.14
C TYR A 55 3.11 -1.16 12.95
N LEU A 56 3.54 -2.37 13.30
CA LEU A 56 2.71 -3.39 13.93
C LEU A 56 3.38 -3.93 15.20
N CYS A 57 2.65 -3.95 16.31
CA CYS A 57 3.09 -4.59 17.54
C CYS A 57 1.94 -5.13 18.38
N GLY A 58 2.26 -6.06 19.30
CA GLY A 58 1.34 -6.62 20.27
C GLY A 58 0.38 -7.65 19.68
N ILE A 59 -0.71 -7.92 20.39
CA ILE A 59 -1.66 -8.99 20.03
C ILE A 59 -2.54 -8.65 18.84
N ALA A 60 -2.49 -7.41 18.32
CA ALA A 60 -3.16 -7.04 17.08
C ALA A 60 -2.59 -7.80 15.86
N HIS A 61 -1.35 -8.29 15.96
CA HIS A 61 -0.68 -9.10 14.94
C HIS A 61 -1.06 -10.58 14.99
N TYR A 62 -1.08 -11.18 16.19
CA TYR A 62 -1.51 -12.57 16.45
C TYR A 62 -1.44 -12.83 17.97
N PRO A 63 -2.08 -13.89 18.51
CA PRO A 63 -1.97 -14.28 19.91
C PRO A 63 -0.53 -14.64 20.31
N LYS A 64 0.05 -13.90 21.25
CA LYS A 64 1.46 -14.04 21.65
C LYS A 64 1.65 -13.84 23.15
N PHE A 65 2.77 -14.31 23.70
CA PHE A 65 3.12 -14.07 25.09
C PHE A 65 3.49 -12.60 25.34
N ILE A 66 3.44 -12.20 26.61
CA ILE A 66 3.77 -10.84 27.03
C ILE A 66 5.21 -10.47 26.63
N SER A 67 6.17 -11.39 26.79
CA SER A 67 7.57 -11.17 26.41
C SER A 67 7.70 -10.88 24.91
N GLU A 68 7.03 -11.66 24.06
CA GLU A 68 7.01 -11.43 22.61
C GLU A 68 6.37 -10.08 22.25
N ALA A 69 5.29 -9.70 22.93
CA ALA A 69 4.64 -8.41 22.72
C ALA A 69 5.58 -7.23 23.06
N ILE A 70 6.37 -7.37 24.13
CA ILE A 70 7.37 -6.38 24.54
C ILE A 70 8.51 -6.31 23.51
N GLU A 71 9.04 -7.44 23.08
CA GLU A 71 10.09 -7.52 22.05
C GLU A 71 9.62 -6.92 20.72
N GLN A 72 8.38 -7.22 20.33
CA GLN A 72 7.78 -6.65 19.13
C GLN A 72 7.60 -5.13 19.23
N ALA A 73 7.21 -4.63 20.41
CA ALA A 73 7.11 -3.20 20.65
C ALA A 73 8.48 -2.49 20.54
N TYR A 74 9.54 -3.09 21.08
CA TYR A 74 10.91 -2.58 20.89
C TYR A 74 11.34 -2.64 19.42
N GLY A 75 11.03 -3.72 18.72
CA GLY A 75 11.28 -3.85 17.29
C GLY A 75 10.59 -2.76 16.48
N ALA A 76 9.29 -2.55 16.70
CA ALA A 76 8.52 -1.49 16.05
C ALA A 76 9.09 -0.09 16.35
N ALA A 77 9.39 0.21 17.62
CA ALA A 77 10.00 1.47 18.01
C ALA A 77 11.37 1.70 17.34
N GLY A 78 12.20 0.66 17.27
CA GLY A 78 13.49 0.72 16.56
C GLY A 78 13.33 1.04 15.07
N ARG A 79 12.32 0.47 14.41
CA ARG A 79 12.01 0.75 12.99
C ARG A 79 11.36 2.12 12.77
N VAL A 80 10.59 2.62 13.73
CA VAL A 80 10.09 4.00 13.72
C VAL A 80 11.25 5.00 13.82
N LEU A 81 12.23 4.72 14.69
CA LEU A 81 13.38 5.61 14.88
C LEU A 81 14.21 5.77 13.60
N THR A 82 14.33 4.74 12.74
CA THR A 82 15.05 4.89 11.47
C THR A 82 14.40 5.92 10.53
N LEU A 83 13.08 6.12 10.65
CA LEU A 83 12.34 7.13 9.92
C LEU A 83 12.49 8.50 10.59
N LEU A 84 12.28 8.57 11.90
CA LEU A 84 12.27 9.83 12.66
C LEU A 84 13.66 10.42 12.91
N SER A 85 14.74 9.65 12.77
CA SER A 85 16.11 10.12 12.95
C SER A 85 16.65 10.95 11.78
N HIS A 86 15.85 11.14 10.74
CA HIS A 86 16.21 11.87 9.53
C HIS A 86 15.18 12.96 9.23
N ASP A 87 15.64 14.13 8.79
CA ASP A 87 14.75 15.25 8.41
C ASP A 87 14.02 15.00 7.09
N THR A 88 14.49 14.03 6.30
CA THR A 88 13.97 13.73 4.96
C THR A 88 13.80 12.24 4.75
N VAL A 89 12.79 11.88 3.96
CA VAL A 89 12.51 10.49 3.58
C VAL A 89 12.59 10.34 2.07
N ILE A 90 13.09 9.20 1.61
CA ILE A 90 13.10 8.88 0.18
C ILE A 90 11.76 8.24 -0.16
N ALA A 91 10.95 8.93 -0.96
CA ALA A 91 9.71 8.39 -1.50
C ALA A 91 9.97 7.63 -2.81
N SER A 92 9.04 6.75 -3.19
CA SER A 92 9.09 6.06 -4.47
C SER A 92 9.11 7.06 -5.64
N GLY A 93 9.93 6.78 -6.65
CA GLY A 93 9.92 7.53 -7.91
C GLY A 93 8.78 7.14 -8.86
N SER A 94 8.06 6.06 -8.56
CA SER A 94 6.91 5.58 -9.34
C SER A 94 5.66 6.37 -8.99
N VAL A 95 5.66 7.65 -9.34
CA VAL A 95 4.53 8.59 -9.14
C VAL A 95 3.97 9.03 -10.48
N CYS A 96 2.72 9.48 -10.48
CA CYS A 96 2.09 10.00 -11.68
C CYS A 96 2.59 11.43 -11.99
N GLU A 97 2.70 11.75 -13.28
CA GLU A 97 3.06 13.08 -13.79
C GLU A 97 2.08 13.50 -14.90
N VAL A 98 1.84 14.80 -15.02
CA VAL A 98 0.90 15.39 -15.98
C VAL A 98 1.66 16.16 -17.05
N ASP A 99 1.42 15.80 -18.30
CA ASP A 99 1.72 16.59 -19.49
C ASP A 99 0.70 17.75 -19.60
N GLU A 100 1.18 18.97 -19.31
CA GLU A 100 0.35 20.17 -19.32
C GLU A 100 -0.24 20.47 -20.70
N ASP A 101 0.37 20.02 -21.80
CA ASP A 101 -0.12 20.29 -23.15
C ASP A 101 -1.34 19.46 -23.51
N LYS A 102 -1.39 18.23 -23.02
CA LYS A 102 -2.50 17.31 -23.27
C LYS A 102 -3.62 17.46 -22.24
N CYS A 103 -3.34 18.08 -21.11
CA CYS A 103 -4.29 18.21 -20.02
C CYS A 103 -5.40 19.23 -20.36
N ILE A 104 -6.64 18.75 -20.45
CA ILE A 104 -7.85 19.55 -20.72
C ILE A 104 -8.61 19.95 -19.43
N SER A 105 -8.03 19.67 -18.26
CA SER A 105 -8.59 20.04 -16.96
C SER A 105 -10.02 19.55 -16.69
N CYS A 106 -10.31 18.32 -17.14
CA CYS A 106 -11.61 17.67 -16.95
C CYS A 106 -11.85 17.15 -15.51
N GLY A 107 -10.80 16.95 -14.72
CA GLY A 107 -10.89 16.53 -13.31
C GLY A 107 -11.05 15.02 -13.08
N ALA A 108 -11.11 14.20 -14.13
CA ALA A 108 -11.26 12.74 -14.00
C ALA A 108 -10.17 12.09 -13.14
N CYS A 109 -8.92 12.55 -13.28
CA CYS A 109 -7.79 12.08 -12.47
C CYS A 109 -7.95 12.41 -10.99
N ILE A 110 -8.48 13.59 -10.64
CA ILE A 110 -8.70 14.03 -9.26
C ILE A 110 -9.73 13.11 -8.60
N THR A 111 -10.88 12.89 -9.25
CA THR A 111 -11.93 12.00 -8.72
C THR A 111 -11.49 10.55 -8.58
N ALA A 112 -10.49 10.13 -9.34
CA ALA A 112 -9.97 8.76 -9.28
C ALA A 112 -8.98 8.55 -8.11
N CYS A 113 -8.37 9.61 -7.57
CA CYS A 113 -7.30 9.47 -6.59
C CYS A 113 -7.86 9.26 -5.17
N ALA A 114 -7.65 8.08 -4.60
CA ALA A 114 -8.07 7.76 -3.22
C ALA A 114 -7.13 8.34 -2.12
N TYR A 115 -6.19 9.20 -2.51
CA TYR A 115 -5.14 9.75 -1.64
C TYR A 115 -5.08 11.28 -1.69
N ASP A 116 -6.02 11.92 -2.43
CA ASP A 116 -6.07 13.37 -2.62
C ASP A 116 -4.74 13.96 -3.12
N ALA A 117 -4.00 13.17 -3.91
CA ALA A 117 -2.68 13.55 -4.39
C ALA A 117 -2.72 14.47 -5.63
N ILE A 118 -3.89 14.80 -6.16
CA ILE A 118 -4.03 15.53 -7.41
C ILE A 118 -4.97 16.71 -7.20
N GLU A 119 -4.53 17.89 -7.60
CA GLU A 119 -5.32 19.11 -7.53
C GLU A 119 -5.15 19.96 -8.78
N PHE A 120 -6.01 20.95 -8.97
CA PHE A 120 -5.82 21.94 -10.02
C PHE A 120 -4.94 23.09 -9.53
N ARG A 121 -3.96 23.49 -10.36
CA ARG A 121 -3.18 24.71 -10.16
C ARG A 121 -3.15 25.53 -11.44
N GLU A 122 -2.95 26.84 -11.29
CA GLU A 122 -2.62 27.70 -12.42
C GLU A 122 -1.16 27.46 -12.84
N THR A 123 -0.95 27.17 -14.11
CA THR A 123 0.38 27.01 -14.73
C THR A 123 0.52 28.00 -15.88
N PRO A 124 1.73 28.17 -16.45
CA PRO A 124 1.90 28.98 -17.67
C PRO A 124 1.04 28.52 -18.86
N ARG A 125 0.54 27.27 -18.85
CA ARG A 125 -0.35 26.72 -19.89
C ARG A 125 -1.84 26.75 -19.48
N GLY A 126 -2.17 27.54 -18.46
CA GLY A 126 -3.51 27.69 -17.87
C GLY A 126 -3.73 26.79 -16.67
N LYS A 127 -4.98 26.65 -16.25
CA LYS A 127 -5.35 25.72 -15.17
C LYS A 127 -5.07 24.28 -15.59
N LYS A 128 -4.24 23.54 -14.84
CA LYS A 128 -3.85 22.15 -15.10
C LYS A 128 -3.90 21.30 -13.83
N ALA A 129 -4.05 19.99 -14.01
CA ALA A 129 -3.91 19.05 -12.91
C ALA A 129 -2.42 18.91 -12.54
N VAL A 130 -2.10 18.94 -11.24
CA VAL A 130 -0.75 18.76 -10.70
C VAL A 130 -0.81 17.67 -9.65
N VAL A 131 0.18 16.76 -9.71
CA VAL A 131 0.32 15.66 -8.75
C VAL A 131 1.28 16.08 -7.64
N ASN A 132 0.87 15.91 -6.39
CA ASN A 132 1.76 15.94 -5.25
C ASN A 132 2.51 14.60 -5.16
N PRO A 133 3.82 14.57 -5.45
CA PRO A 133 4.59 13.31 -5.50
C PRO A 133 4.71 12.65 -4.12
N VAL A 134 4.53 13.40 -3.02
CA VAL A 134 4.61 12.85 -1.65
C VAL A 134 3.36 12.04 -1.29
N LEU A 135 2.20 12.46 -1.79
CA LEU A 135 0.92 11.78 -1.52
C LEU A 135 0.63 10.67 -2.53
N CYS A 136 1.16 10.76 -3.75
CA CYS A 136 0.94 9.77 -4.79
C CYS A 136 1.52 8.40 -4.41
N LYS A 137 0.67 7.37 -4.39
CA LYS A 137 1.09 5.97 -4.13
C LYS A 137 1.41 5.16 -5.38
N GLY A 138 1.32 5.77 -6.56
CA GLY A 138 1.73 5.13 -7.81
C GLY A 138 0.83 3.98 -8.27
N ASP A 139 -0.45 3.98 -7.92
CA ASP A 139 -1.39 2.92 -8.34
C ASP A 139 -1.77 2.98 -9.82
N GLY A 140 -1.62 4.15 -10.45
CA GLY A 140 -1.92 4.38 -11.85
C GLY A 140 -3.39 4.58 -12.19
N LEU A 141 -4.36 4.51 -11.26
CA LEU A 141 -5.79 4.58 -11.62
C LEU A 141 -6.18 5.86 -12.40
N CYS A 142 -5.48 6.96 -12.11
CA CYS A 142 -5.69 8.23 -12.78
C CYS A 142 -5.25 8.25 -14.27
N ASN A 143 -4.21 7.49 -14.67
CA ASN A 143 -3.79 7.43 -16.07
C ASN A 143 -4.81 6.70 -16.94
N ALA A 144 -5.34 5.58 -16.45
CA ALA A 144 -6.37 4.79 -17.12
C ALA A 144 -7.70 5.56 -17.29
N LYS A 145 -7.95 6.55 -16.43
CA LYS A 145 -9.14 7.42 -16.50
C LYS A 145 -8.95 8.66 -17.37
N CYS A 146 -7.73 8.99 -17.78
CA CYS A 146 -7.46 10.22 -18.50
C CYS A 146 -7.89 10.12 -19.97
N PRO A 147 -8.88 10.91 -20.43
CA PRO A 147 -9.40 10.78 -21.79
C PRO A 147 -8.40 11.25 -22.87
N THR A 148 -7.39 12.03 -22.48
CA THR A 148 -6.39 12.59 -23.40
C THR A 148 -5.00 11.97 -23.24
N GLY A 149 -4.84 11.00 -22.33
CA GLY A 149 -3.52 10.42 -22.02
C GLY A 149 -2.54 11.44 -21.43
N ALA A 150 -3.04 12.52 -20.81
CA ALA A 150 -2.21 13.60 -20.27
C ALA A 150 -1.51 13.26 -18.97
N ILE A 151 -1.96 12.26 -18.21
CA ILE A 151 -1.32 11.82 -16.97
C ILE A 151 -0.80 10.40 -17.16
N PHE A 152 0.43 10.15 -16.74
CA PHE A 152 1.10 8.86 -16.88
C PHE A 152 1.83 8.48 -15.59
N LEU A 153 1.98 7.18 -15.33
CA LEU A 153 2.72 6.66 -14.20
C LEU A 153 4.19 6.45 -14.59
N LYS A 154 5.12 7.11 -13.89
CA LYS A 154 6.55 6.88 -14.10
C LYS A 154 6.90 5.41 -13.90
N HIS A 155 7.81 4.91 -14.73
CA HIS A 155 8.25 3.50 -14.78
C HIS A 155 7.20 2.49 -15.27
N PHE A 156 5.94 2.90 -15.46
CA PHE A 156 4.85 2.09 -16.01
C PHE A 156 4.15 2.87 -17.13
N THR A 157 4.94 3.39 -18.07
CA THR A 157 4.42 4.14 -19.22
C THR A 157 3.76 3.21 -20.23
N ASP A 158 2.80 3.71 -21.00
CA ASP A 158 2.14 2.95 -22.05
C ASP A 158 3.15 2.35 -23.04
N GLU A 159 4.15 3.14 -23.45
CA GLU A 159 5.25 2.66 -24.30
C GLU A 159 6.02 1.50 -23.65
N GLY A 160 6.36 1.60 -22.35
CA GLY A 160 7.08 0.56 -21.64
C GLY A 160 6.25 -0.72 -21.50
N ILE A 161 4.96 -0.59 -21.20
CA ILE A 161 4.02 -1.72 -21.08
C ILE A 161 3.80 -2.39 -22.44
N LEU A 162 3.57 -1.62 -23.50
CA LEU A 162 3.43 -2.14 -24.86
C LEU A 162 4.70 -2.85 -25.33
N SER A 163 5.87 -2.28 -25.05
CA SER A 163 7.15 -2.93 -25.35
C SER A 163 7.31 -4.28 -24.63
N GLN A 164 6.85 -4.38 -23.38
CA GLN A 164 6.84 -5.65 -22.64
C GLN A 164 5.86 -6.67 -23.25
N ILE A 165 4.68 -6.22 -23.70
CA ILE A 165 3.69 -7.07 -24.37
C ILE A 165 4.27 -7.61 -25.69
N ASP A 166 4.84 -6.75 -26.51
CA ASP A 166 5.41 -7.13 -27.81
C ASP A 166 6.53 -8.16 -27.60
N ALA A 167 7.46 -7.91 -26.68
CA ALA A 167 8.54 -8.84 -26.35
C ALA A 167 8.02 -10.21 -25.88
N ALA A 168 6.94 -10.25 -25.11
CA ALA A 168 6.31 -11.51 -24.69
C ALA A 168 5.60 -12.22 -25.85
N ALA A 169 4.88 -11.48 -26.70
CA ALA A 169 4.14 -12.01 -27.85
C ALA A 169 5.07 -12.62 -28.90
N PHE A 170 6.18 -11.95 -29.24
CA PHE A 170 7.20 -12.49 -30.15
C PHE A 170 7.80 -13.81 -29.65
N LYS A 171 7.99 -13.93 -28.34
CA LYS A 171 8.54 -15.14 -27.73
C LYS A 171 7.56 -16.33 -27.79
N ILE A 172 6.26 -16.06 -27.77
CA ILE A 172 5.22 -17.10 -27.92
C ILE A 172 5.20 -17.63 -29.35
N SER A 173 5.28 -16.75 -30.36
CA SER A 173 5.32 -17.19 -31.77
C SER A 173 6.55 -18.04 -32.11
N SER A 174 7.70 -17.80 -31.46
CA SER A 174 8.91 -18.61 -31.68
C SER A 174 8.93 -19.95 -30.96
N ILE A 175 8.03 -20.20 -30.00
CA ILE A 175 7.94 -21.47 -29.27
C ILE A 175 6.93 -22.41 -29.96
N SER A 176 5.99 -21.88 -30.74
CA SER A 176 5.01 -22.69 -31.48
C SER A 176 5.52 -23.30 -32.80
N GLU A 177 6.78 -23.06 -33.16
CA GLU A 177 7.42 -23.63 -34.36
C GLU A 177 8.35 -24.83 -34.06
N ASP A 178 8.47 -25.25 -32.79
CA ASP A 178 9.09 -26.51 -32.34
C ASP A 178 8.03 -27.49 -31.81
#